data_AF-A0A3C1W7J4-F1
#
_entry.id   AF-A0A3C1W7J4-F1
#
_cell.length_a   1.000
_cell.length_b   1.000
_cell.length_c   1.000
_cell.angle_alpha   90.00
_cell.angle_beta   90.00
_cell.angle_gamma   90.00
#
_symmetry.space_group_name_H-M   'P 1'
#
loop_
_entity.id
_entity.type
_entity.pdbx_description
1 polymer ?
#
loop_
_entity_poly.entity_id
_entity_poly.type
_entity_poly.pdbx_seq_one_letter_code
_entity_poly.pdbx_strand_id
1 'polypeptide(L)'
;MILMGSITSCGLSGKSKHSGGAGSQPDDEAKGPEEVRAPLMRTIGEIVSVHPDENFVLVKRFLQAGAFGNEMIASISPEGTTSSLILTGEKLGRFYAADIKEGKPSRGDLVVIRRTDGKGPSGGRLEPSSKMENITE
;
A
#
# COMPACT_ATOMS: atom_id res chain seq x y z
N MET A 1 -30.67 -2.84 39.43
CA MET A 1 -29.43 -2.12 39.77
C MET A 1 -28.74 -1.72 38.48
N ILE A 2 -28.73 -0.44 38.16
CA ILE A 2 -28.07 0.13 36.99
C ILE A 2 -26.65 0.49 37.42
N LEU A 3 -25.63 -0.14 36.85
CA LEU A 3 -24.23 0.21 37.12
C LEU A 3 -23.68 1.03 35.93
N MET A 4 -23.90 2.33 36.00
CA MET A 4 -23.18 3.33 35.21
C MET A 4 -21.79 3.51 35.83
N GLY A 5 -20.73 3.20 35.07
CA GLY A 5 -19.34 3.37 35.47
C GLY A 5 -18.60 4.27 34.49
N SER A 6 -18.04 5.36 35.01
CA SER A 6 -17.58 6.55 34.29
C SER A 6 -16.25 6.41 33.55
N ILE A 7 -16.16 7.14 32.44
CA ILE A 7 -14.96 7.45 31.66
C ILE A 7 -13.87 8.14 32.50
N THR A 8 -12.60 7.73 32.33
CA THR A 8 -11.44 8.49 32.82
C THR A 8 -10.49 8.73 31.65
N SER A 9 -10.50 9.96 31.13
CA SER A 9 -9.55 10.46 30.13
C SER A 9 -8.35 11.08 30.83
N CYS A 10 -7.16 10.51 30.67
CA CYS A 10 -5.92 11.16 31.08
C CYS A 10 -5.37 11.99 29.91
N GLY A 11 -5.42 13.32 30.04
CA GLY A 11 -4.73 14.26 29.16
C GLY A 11 -3.29 14.45 29.64
N LEU A 12 -2.33 14.39 28.71
CA LEU A 12 -0.94 14.77 28.97
C LEU A 12 -0.59 16.00 28.13
N SER A 13 -0.53 17.15 28.79
CA SER A 13 -0.02 18.41 28.26
C SER A 13 1.43 18.56 28.71
N GLY A 14 2.37 18.62 27.76
CA GLY A 14 3.78 18.88 28.03
C GLY A 14 4.28 20.04 27.18
N LYS A 15 4.41 21.22 27.81
CA LYS A 15 5.10 22.41 27.26
C LYS A 15 6.49 22.46 27.89
N SER A 16 7.53 22.26 27.11
CA SER A 16 8.91 22.62 27.48
C SER A 16 9.38 23.79 26.62
N LYS A 17 9.58 24.94 27.26
CA LYS A 17 10.34 26.06 26.72
C LYS A 17 11.81 25.82 27.05
N HIS A 18 12.69 25.83 26.05
CA HIS A 18 14.10 26.14 26.25
C HIS A 18 14.52 27.25 25.29
N SER A 19 15.24 28.19 25.88
CA SER A 19 15.72 29.47 25.41
C SER A 19 17.18 29.41 24.95
N GLY A 20 17.57 30.31 24.05
CA GLY A 20 18.96 30.69 23.75
C GLY A 20 19.61 29.79 22.70
N GLY A 21 20.44 30.25 21.77
CA GLY A 21 21.09 31.54 21.55
C GLY A 21 21.84 31.47 20.21
N ALA A 22 22.31 32.63 19.74
CA ALA A 22 22.85 32.90 18.42
C ALA A 22 24.13 32.11 18.03
N GLY A 23 24.37 31.96 16.71
CA GLY A 23 25.72 31.80 16.17
C GLY A 23 25.84 31.00 14.87
N SER A 24 25.96 31.72 13.76
CA SER A 24 26.91 31.49 12.65
C SER A 24 26.79 30.24 11.75
N GLN A 25 26.37 30.47 10.50
CA GLN A 25 26.96 29.85 9.29
C GLN A 25 28.42 30.36 9.09
N PRO A 26 29.32 29.74 8.29
CA PRO A 26 29.03 29.14 6.97
C PRO A 26 29.84 27.86 6.57
N ASP A 27 29.62 27.47 5.30
CA ASP A 27 30.38 26.61 4.36
C ASP A 27 30.66 25.13 4.73
N ASP A 28 29.98 24.15 4.11
CA ASP A 28 30.09 23.63 2.73
C ASP A 28 31.38 22.83 2.49
N GLU A 29 31.34 21.53 2.81
CA GLU A 29 31.98 20.52 1.96
C GLU A 29 31.24 19.18 2.03
N ALA A 30 30.56 18.92 0.92
CA ALA A 30 29.94 17.70 0.41
C ALA A 30 30.27 16.35 1.09
N LYS A 31 29.25 15.77 1.73
CA LYS A 31 28.93 14.33 1.59
C LYS A 31 27.48 14.05 1.97
N GLY A 32 26.54 14.49 1.13
CA GLY A 32 25.16 14.02 1.24
C GLY A 32 25.10 12.53 0.90
N PRO A 33 24.56 11.65 1.74
CA PRO A 33 24.17 10.32 1.28
C PRO A 33 23.13 10.53 0.18
N GLU A 34 23.37 9.92 -0.97
CA GLU A 34 22.41 9.78 -2.05
C GLU A 34 21.09 9.28 -1.42
N GLU A 35 20.15 10.20 -1.21
CA GLU A 35 18.81 9.87 -0.75
C GLU A 35 18.15 9.18 -1.93
N VAL A 36 18.39 7.86 -2.02
CA VAL A 36 17.60 6.94 -2.82
C VAL A 36 16.17 7.18 -2.36
N ARG A 37 15.43 8.01 -3.11
CA ARG A 37 14.03 8.32 -2.84
C ARG A 37 13.32 6.97 -2.72
N ALA A 38 13.03 6.56 -1.50
CA ALA A 38 12.43 5.28 -1.25
C ALA A 38 11.08 5.27 -1.99
N PRO A 39 10.80 4.26 -2.84
CA PRO A 39 9.53 4.20 -3.56
C PRO A 39 8.37 4.34 -2.57
N LEU A 40 7.44 5.25 -2.86
CA LEU A 40 6.33 5.54 -1.96
C LEU A 40 5.48 4.27 -1.74
N MET A 41 5.64 3.66 -0.57
CA MET A 41 4.84 2.52 -0.15
C MET A 41 3.53 3.01 0.46
N ARG A 42 2.40 2.47 0.00
CA ARG A 42 1.08 2.81 0.52
C ARG A 42 0.38 1.57 1.09
N THR A 43 0.03 1.61 2.36
CA THR A 43 -0.82 0.59 2.99
C THR A 43 -2.26 0.68 2.48
N ILE A 44 -2.81 -0.44 2.06
CA ILE A 44 -4.15 -0.54 1.45
C ILE A 44 -5.13 -1.36 2.27
N GLY A 45 -4.63 -2.22 3.17
CA GLY A 45 -5.48 -3.10 3.97
C GLY A 45 -4.70 -4.04 4.87
N GLU A 46 -5.42 -5.06 5.35
CA GLU A 46 -4.94 -6.10 6.25
C GLU A 46 -5.47 -7.45 5.80
N ILE A 47 -4.67 -8.51 5.93
CA ILE A 47 -5.11 -9.88 5.69
C ILE A 47 -6.05 -10.34 6.81
N VAL A 48 -7.28 -10.69 6.46
CA VAL A 48 -8.28 -11.18 7.44
C VAL A 48 -8.48 -12.69 7.38
N SER A 49 -8.12 -13.33 6.27
CA SER A 49 -8.19 -14.77 6.07
C SER A 49 -7.09 -15.23 5.12
N VAL A 50 -6.53 -16.41 5.38
CA VAL A 50 -5.52 -17.08 4.56
C VAL A 50 -6.05 -18.45 4.19
N HIS A 51 -6.00 -18.77 2.90
CA HIS A 51 -6.47 -20.02 2.30
C HIS A 51 -5.27 -20.67 1.61
N PRO A 52 -4.41 -21.38 2.37
CA PRO A 52 -3.13 -21.88 1.85
C PRO A 52 -3.32 -23.02 0.84
N ASP A 53 -4.33 -23.86 1.02
CA ASP A 53 -4.62 -24.98 0.12
C ASP A 53 -5.05 -24.46 -1.26
N GLU A 54 -5.86 -23.40 -1.28
CA GLU A 54 -6.31 -22.71 -2.49
C GLU A 54 -5.35 -21.59 -2.96
N ASN A 55 -4.25 -21.36 -2.25
CA ASN A 55 -3.23 -20.34 -2.55
C ASN A 55 -3.75 -18.90 -2.68
N PHE A 56 -4.71 -18.48 -1.84
CA PHE A 56 -5.18 -17.10 -1.83
C PHE A 56 -5.38 -16.53 -0.42
N VAL A 57 -5.54 -15.21 -0.35
CA VAL A 57 -5.84 -14.47 0.89
C VAL A 57 -7.00 -13.50 0.66
N LEU A 58 -7.72 -13.20 1.74
CA LEU A 58 -8.72 -12.13 1.76
C LEU A 58 -8.16 -10.91 2.46
N VAL A 59 -8.15 -9.79 1.75
CA VAL A 59 -7.62 -8.52 2.23
C VAL A 59 -8.77 -7.56 2.53
N LYS A 60 -8.88 -7.13 3.78
CA LYS A 60 -9.81 -6.07 4.20
C LYS A 60 -9.18 -4.72 3.94
N ARG A 61 -9.84 -3.93 3.10
CA ARG A 61 -9.40 -2.59 2.71
C ARG A 61 -9.64 -1.56 3.81
N PHE A 62 -8.65 -0.70 4.05
CA PHE A 62 -8.76 0.43 4.99
C PHE A 62 -9.40 1.69 4.39
N LEU A 63 -9.02 2.05 3.17
CA LEU A 63 -9.51 3.25 2.46
C LEU A 63 -10.09 2.85 1.13
N GLN A 64 -11.00 3.64 0.54
CA GLN A 64 -11.33 3.52 -0.88
C GLN A 64 -10.08 3.81 -1.72
N ALA A 65 -9.23 2.80 -1.86
CA ALA A 65 -8.18 2.83 -2.83
C ALA A 65 -8.81 2.69 -4.22
N GLY A 66 -8.12 3.22 -5.23
CA GLY A 66 -8.62 3.25 -6.60
C GLY A 66 -8.99 1.86 -7.14
N ALA A 67 -9.41 1.82 -8.40
CA ALA A 67 -9.54 0.55 -9.09
C ALA A 67 -8.19 -0.18 -9.02
N PHE A 68 -8.19 -1.33 -8.36
CA PHE A 68 -7.04 -2.21 -8.37
C PHE A 68 -7.27 -3.21 -9.49
N GLY A 69 -6.33 -3.27 -10.44
CA GLY A 69 -6.28 -4.34 -11.41
C GLY A 69 -5.57 -5.57 -10.83
N ASN A 70 -4.97 -6.35 -11.72
CA ASN A 70 -4.05 -7.44 -11.46
C ASN A 70 -2.66 -6.95 -11.00
N GLU A 71 -2.62 -6.06 -10.02
CA GLU A 71 -1.39 -5.44 -9.52
C GLU A 71 -0.68 -6.35 -8.49
N MET A 72 0.65 -6.32 -8.51
CA MET A 72 1.46 -7.00 -7.50
C MET A 72 1.50 -6.16 -6.22
N ILE A 73 1.21 -6.80 -5.10
CA ILE A 73 1.20 -6.20 -3.76
C ILE A 73 2.08 -7.02 -2.83
N ALA A 74 2.46 -6.44 -1.70
CA ALA A 74 3.19 -7.15 -0.66
C ALA A 74 2.37 -7.18 0.62
N SER A 75 2.46 -8.29 1.35
CA SER A 75 2.05 -8.36 2.75
C SER A 75 3.29 -8.24 3.63
N ILE A 76 3.16 -7.57 4.77
CA ILE A 76 4.22 -7.32 5.74
C ILE A 76 3.71 -7.77 7.10
N SER A 77 4.38 -8.77 7.67
CA SER A 77 4.09 -9.26 9.02
C SER A 77 4.55 -8.26 10.09
N PRO A 78 4.03 -8.33 11.33
CA PRO A 78 4.51 -7.50 12.44
C PRO A 78 6.02 -7.60 12.70
N GLU A 79 6.62 -8.74 12.34
CA GLU A 79 8.04 -9.07 12.46
C GLU A 79 8.86 -8.57 11.25
N GLY A 80 8.21 -7.96 10.25
CA GLY A 80 8.84 -7.44 9.04
C GLY A 80 9.04 -8.48 7.93
N THR A 81 8.48 -9.69 8.07
CA THR A 81 8.54 -10.69 7.00
C THR A 81 7.61 -10.29 5.87
N THR A 82 8.10 -10.34 4.63
CA THR A 82 7.32 -9.93 3.45
C THR A 82 6.89 -11.14 2.62
N SER A 83 5.63 -11.16 2.16
CA SER A 83 5.15 -12.14 1.17
C SER A 83 4.58 -11.43 -0.06
N SER A 84 4.81 -12.02 -1.23
CA SER A 84 4.41 -11.47 -2.53
C SER A 84 3.03 -11.98 -2.94
N LEU A 85 2.12 -11.07 -3.28
CA LEU A 85 0.74 -11.37 -3.63
C LEU A 85 0.35 -10.71 -4.97
N ILE A 86 -0.62 -11.27 -5.68
CA ILE A 86 -1.21 -10.64 -6.88
C ILE A 86 -2.72 -10.53 -6.68
N LEU A 87 -3.27 -9.32 -6.87
CA LEU A 87 -4.72 -9.12 -6.81
C LEU A 87 -5.41 -9.87 -7.95
N THR A 88 -6.49 -10.60 -7.66
CA THR A 88 -7.25 -11.34 -8.68
C THR A 88 -8.21 -10.42 -9.45
N GLY A 89 -8.49 -9.24 -8.91
CA GLY A 89 -9.54 -8.33 -9.39
C GLY A 89 -10.92 -8.64 -8.80
N GLU A 90 -11.08 -9.77 -8.10
CA GLU A 90 -12.32 -10.11 -7.41
C GLU A 90 -12.49 -9.27 -6.15
N LYS A 91 -13.71 -8.78 -5.95
CA LYS A 91 -14.06 -7.89 -4.84
C LYS A 91 -15.46 -8.21 -4.31
N LEU A 92 -15.57 -8.27 -2.98
CA LEU A 92 -16.85 -8.32 -2.29
C LEU A 92 -16.88 -7.27 -1.17
N GLY A 93 -17.65 -6.21 -1.37
CA GLY A 93 -17.76 -5.10 -0.41
C GLY A 93 -16.40 -4.43 -0.13
N ARG A 94 -15.84 -4.63 1.07
CA ARG A 94 -14.53 -4.10 1.50
C ARG A 94 -13.39 -5.09 1.36
N PHE A 95 -13.63 -6.26 0.79
CA PHE A 95 -12.64 -7.33 0.67
C PHE A 95 -12.18 -7.51 -0.78
N TYR A 96 -10.90 -7.78 -0.94
CA TYR A 96 -10.28 -8.21 -2.19
C TYR A 96 -9.69 -9.61 -2.01
N ALA A 97 -9.72 -10.41 -3.07
CA ALA A 97 -8.92 -11.61 -3.14
C ALA A 97 -7.54 -11.30 -3.75
N ALA A 98 -6.52 -11.95 -3.21
CA ALA A 98 -5.17 -11.91 -3.76
C ALA A 98 -4.58 -13.33 -3.73
N ASP A 99 -3.99 -13.74 -4.84
CA ASP A 99 -3.24 -14.99 -4.92
C ASP A 99 -1.90 -14.84 -4.19
N ILE A 100 -1.48 -15.90 -3.52
CA ILE A 100 -0.15 -16.03 -2.95
C ILE A 100 0.81 -16.43 -4.07
N LYS A 101 1.86 -15.64 -4.31
CA LYS A 101 2.92 -16.00 -5.28
C LYS A 101 4.18 -16.50 -4.58
N GLU A 102 4.53 -15.88 -3.47
CA GLU A 102 5.71 -16.25 -2.69
C GLU A 102 5.51 -15.89 -1.22
N GLY A 103 6.10 -16.71 -0.34
CA GLY A 103 6.08 -16.48 1.10
C GLY A 103 4.93 -17.21 1.81
N LYS A 104 4.73 -16.85 3.07
CA LYS A 104 3.74 -17.45 3.97
C LYS A 104 2.99 -16.31 4.67
N PRO A 105 2.06 -15.65 3.96
CA PRO A 105 1.28 -14.57 4.55
C PRO A 105 0.45 -15.09 5.73
N SER A 106 0.26 -14.24 6.71
CA SER A 106 -0.49 -14.53 7.93
C SER A 106 -1.64 -13.56 8.11
N ARG A 107 -2.65 -14.00 8.87
CA ARG A 107 -3.74 -13.12 9.29
C ARG A 107 -3.18 -12.00 10.16
N GLY A 108 -3.56 -10.76 9.87
CA GLY A 108 -3.07 -9.56 10.52
C GLY A 108 -1.94 -8.84 9.77
N ASP A 109 -1.37 -9.47 8.73
CA ASP A 109 -0.33 -8.82 7.93
C ASP A 109 -0.89 -7.58 7.22
N LEU A 110 -0.09 -6.51 7.21
CA LEU A 110 -0.43 -5.29 6.50
C LEU A 110 -0.14 -5.45 5.01
N VAL A 111 -1.09 -5.04 4.17
CA VAL A 111 -0.94 -5.12 2.72
C VAL A 111 -0.58 -3.75 2.17
N VAL A 112 0.50 -3.70 1.39
CA VAL A 112 1.07 -2.49 0.80
C VAL A 112 1.22 -2.60 -0.70
N ILE A 113 1.11 -1.45 -1.38
CA ILE A 113 1.46 -1.29 -2.79
C ILE A 113 2.79 -0.54 -2.86
N ARG A 114 3.72 -1.07 -3.65
CA ARG A 114 4.96 -0.37 -4.00
C ARG A 114 4.76 0.31 -5.34
N ARG A 115 4.59 1.63 -5.34
CA ARG A 115 4.61 2.40 -6.60
C ARG A 115 6.05 2.55 -7.03
N THR A 116 6.45 1.88 -8.10
CA THR A 116 7.67 2.23 -8.83
C THR A 116 7.37 3.49 -9.64
N ASP A 117 7.90 4.61 -9.18
CA ASP A 117 7.98 5.88 -9.90
C ASP A 117 8.86 5.72 -11.15
N GLY A 118 8.32 5.11 -12.20
CA GLY A 118 9.06 4.91 -13.44
C GLY A 118 8.36 3.99 -14.41
N LYS A 119 7.44 4.56 -15.21
CA LYS A 119 7.00 4.05 -16.52
C LYS A 119 6.38 2.64 -16.53
N GLY A 120 5.16 2.52 -16.01
CA GLY A 120 4.25 1.41 -16.32
C GLY A 120 3.58 1.59 -17.70
N PRO A 121 3.19 0.50 -18.38
CA PRO A 121 2.86 0.51 -19.80
C PRO A 121 1.59 1.32 -20.05
N SER A 122 1.69 2.24 -21.00
CA SER A 122 0.54 2.78 -21.72
C SER A 122 -0.35 1.63 -22.13
N GLY A 123 -1.56 1.57 -21.57
CA GLY A 123 -2.63 0.72 -22.07
C GLY A 123 -2.86 1.05 -23.53
N GLY A 124 -2.20 0.29 -24.41
CA GLY A 124 -2.49 0.23 -25.82
C GLY A 124 -3.86 -0.42 -25.96
N ARG A 125 -4.88 0.43 -25.92
CA ARG A 125 -6.22 0.16 -26.42
C ARG A 125 -6.09 -0.47 -27.80
N LEU A 126 -6.26 -1.79 -27.90
CA LEU A 126 -6.48 -2.47 -29.17
C LEU A 126 -7.85 -2.02 -29.68
N GLU A 127 -7.87 -0.92 -30.44
CA GLU A 127 -9.00 -0.62 -31.32
C GLU A 127 -8.96 -1.64 -32.46
N PRO A 128 -10.01 -2.46 -32.68
CA PRO A 128 -10.13 -3.21 -33.92
C PRO A 128 -10.43 -2.21 -35.04
N SER A 129 -9.41 -1.85 -35.82
CA SER A 129 -9.58 -1.15 -37.08
C SER A 129 -10.15 -2.13 -38.11
N SER A 130 -11.48 -2.28 -38.12
CA SER A 130 -12.21 -2.86 -39.25
C SER A 130 -12.71 -1.71 -40.13
N LYS A 131 -11.94 -1.36 -41.15
CA LYS A 131 -12.48 -0.67 -42.32
C LYS A 131 -12.04 -1.39 -43.58
N MET A 132 -12.97 -2.18 -44.10
CA MET A 132 -12.94 -2.85 -45.39
C MET A 132 -12.76 -1.79 -46.48
N GLU A 133 -11.66 -1.88 -47.21
CA GLU A 133 -11.44 -1.11 -48.44
C GLU A 133 -12.13 -1.84 -49.60
N ASN A 134 -13.25 -1.29 -50.06
CA ASN A 134 -13.81 -1.62 -51.37
C ASN A 134 -13.01 -0.85 -52.41
N ILE A 135 -12.33 -1.56 -53.31
CA ILE A 135 -11.71 -0.97 -54.49
C ILE A 135 -12.60 -1.34 -55.67
N THR A 136 -13.29 -0.33 -56.19
CA THR A 136 -13.94 -0.34 -57.50
C THR A 136 -13.03 0.48 -58.41
N GLU A 137 -12.56 -0.13 -59.50
CA GLU A 137 -12.48 0.47 -60.85
C GLU A 137 -12.30 -0.65 -61.88
#